data_AF-A0A815WJA6-F1
#
_entry.id   AF-A0A815WJA6-F1
#
_cell.length_a   1.000
_cell.length_b   1.000
_cell.length_c   1.000
_cell.angle_alpha   90.00
_cell.angle_beta   90.00
_cell.angle_gamma   90.00
#
_symmetry.space_group_name_H-M   'P 1'
#
loop_
_entity.id
_entity.type
_entity.pdbx_description
1 polymer ?
#
loop_
_entity_poly.entity_id
_entity_poly.type
_entity_poly.pdbx_seq_one_letter_code
_entity_poly.pdbx_strand_id
1 'polypeptide(L)'
;MAGAYDTEQQRMIDRIKCITFREARGAGATFINRQWIADKIHRTTRFVTEWWEKSCDQCFADYSNAGPKLKLSRAAQDIIREASGHQRKSGSVVAKEIAKKQ
;
A
#
# COMPACT_ATOMS: atom_id res chain seq x y z
N MET A 1 -19.11 -10.03 -18.52
CA MET A 1 -18.86 -10.30 -17.09
C MET A 1 -17.74 -9.39 -16.60
N ALA A 2 -18.02 -8.11 -16.33
CA ALA A 2 -17.06 -7.15 -15.79
C ALA A 2 -17.72 -6.53 -14.56
N GLY A 3 -17.33 -6.92 -13.34
CA GLY A 3 -18.10 -6.48 -12.18
C GLY A 3 -17.59 -6.75 -10.77
N ALA A 4 -16.40 -7.29 -10.54
CA ALA A 4 -15.93 -7.53 -9.15
C ALA A 4 -14.45 -7.15 -8.87
N TYR A 5 -13.62 -6.95 -9.88
CA TYR A 5 -12.15 -6.86 -9.70
C TYR A 5 -11.56 -5.46 -9.87
N ASP A 6 -12.37 -4.44 -10.19
CA ASP A 6 -11.86 -3.09 -10.44
C ASP A 6 -12.11 -2.13 -9.27
N THR A 7 -11.63 -2.51 -8.09
CA THR A 7 -11.65 -1.64 -6.91
C THR A 7 -10.43 -0.71 -6.91
N GLU A 8 -10.52 0.45 -6.24
CA GLU A 8 -9.37 1.35 -6.11
C GLU A 8 -8.21 0.68 -5.36
N GLN A 9 -8.52 -0.21 -4.42
CA GLN A 9 -7.53 -1.05 -3.73
C GLN A 9 -6.77 -1.94 -4.72
N GLN A 10 -7.50 -2.60 -5.64
CA GLN A 10 -6.85 -3.44 -6.65
C GLN A 10 -6.02 -2.60 -7.62
N ARG A 11 -6.51 -1.43 -8.04
CA ARG A 11 -5.75 -0.48 -8.87
C ARG A 11 -4.45 -0.06 -8.17
N MET A 12 -4.49 0.23 -6.87
CA MET A 12 -3.28 0.56 -6.10
C MET A 12 -2.26 -0.59 -6.09
N ILE A 13 -2.73 -1.81 -5.85
CA ILE A 13 -1.88 -3.02 -5.91
C ILE A 13 -1.26 -3.16 -7.30
N ASP A 14 -2.05 -2.96 -8.35
CA ASP A 14 -1.61 -3.07 -9.75
C ASP A 14 -0.55 -2.00 -10.10
N ARG A 15 -0.72 -0.76 -9.60
CA ARG A 15 0.26 0.33 -9.74
C ARG A 15 1.59 -0.03 -9.06
N ILE A 16 1.55 -0.54 -7.84
CA ILE A 16 2.75 -0.96 -7.10
C ILE A 16 3.47 -2.09 -7.85
N LYS A 17 2.73 -3.13 -8.26
CA LYS A 17 3.29 -4.24 -9.04
C LYS A 17 3.97 -3.75 -10.32
N CYS A 18 3.36 -2.81 -11.04
CA CYS A 18 3.94 -2.21 -12.23
C CYS A 18 5.33 -1.61 -11.97
N ILE A 19 5.47 -0.83 -10.90
CA ILE A 19 6.75 -0.21 -10.52
C ILE A 19 7.77 -1.26 -10.08
N THR A 20 7.36 -2.24 -9.27
CA THR A 20 8.26 -3.32 -8.83
C THR A 20 8.80 -4.13 -10.01
N PHE A 21 7.96 -4.44 -11.00
CA PHE A 21 8.42 -5.17 -12.19
C PHE A 21 9.35 -4.31 -13.07
N ARG A 22 9.11 -3.00 -13.17
CA ARG A 22 10.05 -2.08 -13.84
C ARG A 22 11.40 -2.05 -13.12
N GLU A 23 11.41 -2.01 -11.79
CA GLU A 23 12.66 -2.06 -11.02
C GLU A 23 13.39 -3.37 -11.21
N ALA A 24 12.68 -4.51 -11.23
CA ALA A 24 13.26 -5.81 -11.55
C ALA A 24 13.88 -5.84 -12.96
N ARG A 25 13.22 -5.21 -13.95
CA ARG A 25 13.79 -5.00 -15.29
C ARG A 25 15.10 -4.19 -15.22
N GLY A 26 15.10 -3.09 -14.46
CA GLY A 26 16.29 -2.25 -14.23
C GLY A 26 17.43 -3.01 -13.55
N ALA A 27 17.09 -3.98 -12.70
CA ALA A 27 18.05 -4.86 -12.02
C ALA A 27 18.56 -6.02 -12.89
N GLY A 28 18.14 -6.12 -14.16
CA GLY A 28 18.65 -7.12 -15.12
C GLY A 28 17.65 -8.17 -15.58
N ALA A 29 16.40 -8.15 -15.11
CA ALA A 29 15.33 -9.01 -15.63
C ALA A 29 14.80 -8.49 -16.99
N THR A 30 15.63 -8.55 -18.03
CA THR A 30 15.38 -7.94 -19.34
C THR A 30 14.16 -8.48 -20.08
N PHE A 31 13.71 -9.70 -19.76
CA PHE A 31 12.49 -10.28 -20.31
C PHE A 31 11.21 -9.52 -19.90
N ILE A 32 11.27 -8.77 -18.80
CA ILE A 32 10.14 -7.97 -18.33
C ILE A 32 9.96 -6.76 -19.25
N ASN A 33 8.88 -6.78 -20.01
CA ASN A 33 8.45 -5.66 -20.86
C ASN A 33 7.05 -5.18 -20.45
N ARG A 34 6.61 -4.05 -21.02
CA ARG A 34 5.32 -3.43 -20.68
C ARG A 34 4.14 -4.35 -20.97
N GLN A 35 4.20 -5.13 -22.04
CA GLN A 35 3.15 -6.09 -22.41
C GLN A 35 3.06 -7.21 -21.38
N TRP A 36 4.21 -7.78 -21.01
CA TRP A 36 4.29 -8.83 -19.99
C TRP A 36 3.69 -8.37 -18.66
N ILE A 37 4.00 -7.13 -18.24
CA ILE A 37 3.43 -6.58 -17.01
C ILE A 37 1.91 -6.42 -17.14
N ALA A 38 1.43 -5.87 -18.26
CA ALA A 38 0.01 -5.67 -18.53
C ALA A 38 -0.76 -6.99 -18.44
N ASP A 39 -0.22 -8.05 -19.04
CA ASP A 39 -0.80 -9.39 -19.00
C ASP A 39 -0.81 -9.96 -17.57
N LYS A 40 0.26 -9.72 -16.78
CA LYS A 40 0.38 -10.21 -15.39
C LYS A 40 -0.55 -9.53 -14.40
N ILE A 41 -0.85 -8.25 -14.59
CA ILE A 41 -1.76 -7.50 -13.71
C ILE A 41 -3.18 -7.43 -14.29
N HIS A 42 -3.43 -8.08 -15.43
CA HIS A 42 -4.71 -8.04 -16.15
C HIS A 42 -5.19 -6.61 -16.44
N ARG A 43 -4.27 -5.73 -16.85
CA ARG A 43 -4.55 -4.34 -17.23
C ARG A 43 -4.13 -4.06 -18.66
N THR A 44 -4.49 -2.89 -19.15
CA THR A 44 -4.07 -2.42 -20.47
C THR A 44 -2.61 -1.99 -20.46
N THR A 45 -1.92 -2.13 -21.59
CA THR A 45 -0.55 -1.63 -21.77
C THR A 45 -0.48 -0.11 -21.58
N ARG A 46 -1.58 0.60 -21.86
CA ARG A 46 -1.73 2.02 -21.55
C ARG A 46 -1.62 2.31 -20.05
N PHE A 47 -2.32 1.54 -19.21
CA PHE A 47 -2.20 1.67 -17.75
C PHE A 47 -0.74 1.48 -17.30
N VAL A 48 -0.07 0.45 -17.79
CA VAL A 48 1.35 0.22 -17.48
C VAL A 48 2.24 1.38 -17.92
N THR A 49 1.95 1.99 -19.06
CA THR A 49 2.71 3.15 -19.59
C THR A 49 2.51 4.38 -18.72
N GLU A 50 1.28 4.66 -18.29
CA GLU A 50 0.94 5.79 -17.41
C GLU A 50 1.62 5.70 -16.02
N TRP A 51 1.89 4.48 -15.55
CA TRP A 51 2.56 4.21 -14.26
C TRP A 51 4.02 3.81 -14.41
N TRP A 52 4.57 3.78 -15.62
CA TRP A 52 5.92 3.30 -15.90
C TRP A 52 7.00 4.16 -15.24
N GLU A 53 6.85 5.48 -15.30
CA GLU A 53 7.87 6.43 -14.80
C GLU A 53 7.56 6.97 -13.42
N LYS A 54 6.46 6.49 -12.81
CA LYS A 54 6.03 6.95 -11.49
C LYS A 54 6.84 6.30 -10.37
N SER A 55 6.91 6.99 -9.23
CA SER A 55 7.49 6.45 -7.99
C SER A 55 6.44 5.73 -7.16
N CYS A 56 6.87 4.84 -6.27
CA CYS A 56 5.96 4.16 -5.34
C CYS A 56 5.12 5.17 -4.54
N ASP A 57 5.70 6.29 -4.12
CA ASP A 57 4.98 7.35 -3.38
C ASP A 57 3.82 7.96 -4.18
N GLN A 58 3.97 8.06 -5.51
CA GLN A 58 2.91 8.55 -6.39
C GLN A 58 1.75 7.57 -6.53
N CYS A 59 1.95 6.27 -6.26
CA CYS A 59 0.84 5.30 -6.17
C CYS A 59 -0.11 5.61 -5.01
N PHE A 60 0.40 6.28 -3.97
CA PHE A 60 -0.35 6.72 -2.80
C PHE A 60 -0.75 8.21 -2.86
N ALA A 61 -0.30 8.97 -3.86
CA ALA A 61 -0.60 10.40 -3.96
C ALA A 61 -2.05 10.71 -4.40
N ASP A 62 -2.74 9.76 -5.03
CA ASP A 62 -4.18 9.87 -5.36
C ASP A 62 -5.07 9.90 -4.09
N TYR A 63 -4.52 9.61 -2.90
CA TYR A 63 -5.19 9.90 -1.62
C TYR A 63 -5.23 11.41 -1.28
N SER A 64 -4.74 12.30 -2.15
CA SER A 64 -4.93 13.76 -2.00
C SER A 64 -6.40 14.18 -2.03
N ASN A 65 -7.28 13.38 -2.64
CA ASN A 65 -8.74 13.52 -2.56
C ASN A 65 -9.40 12.63 -1.49
N ALA A 66 -8.62 11.85 -0.72
CA ALA A 66 -9.13 11.04 0.38
C ALA A 66 -9.35 11.89 1.64
N GLY A 67 -10.08 12.99 1.47
CA GLY A 67 -10.35 13.96 2.53
C GLY A 67 -9.09 14.51 3.20
N PRO A 68 -9.26 15.38 4.20
CA PRO A 68 -8.17 15.69 5.12
C PRO A 68 -7.65 14.36 5.69
N LYS A 69 -6.33 14.23 5.94
CA LYS A 69 -5.79 13.19 6.85
C LYS A 69 -6.77 13.13 8.01
N LEU A 70 -7.55 12.05 8.13
CA LEU A 70 -8.52 11.92 9.21
C LEU A 70 -7.72 12.24 10.47
N LYS A 71 -7.97 13.40 11.09
CA LYS A 71 -7.41 13.70 12.39
C LYS A 71 -7.94 12.54 13.20
N LEU A 72 -7.07 11.57 13.47
CA LEU A 72 -7.37 10.42 14.30
C LEU A 72 -8.19 10.96 15.45
N SER A 73 -9.33 10.33 15.77
CA SER A 73 -10.11 10.75 16.92
C SER A 73 -9.16 10.83 18.12
N ARG A 74 -9.43 11.72 19.07
CA ARG A 74 -8.53 11.88 20.21
C ARG A 74 -8.26 10.54 20.91
N ALA A 75 -9.28 9.69 20.98
CA ALA A 75 -9.16 8.30 21.40
C ALA A 75 -8.17 7.46 20.57
N ALA A 76 -8.21 7.52 19.24
CA ALA A 76 -7.25 6.81 18.40
C ALA A 76 -5.83 7.38 18.50
N GLN A 77 -5.69 8.70 18.68
CA GLN A 77 -4.39 9.33 18.97
C GLN A 77 -3.85 8.91 20.33
N ASP A 78 -4.69 8.83 21.35
CA ASP A 78 -4.33 8.42 22.69
C ASP A 78 -3.93 6.94 22.74
N ILE A 79 -4.62 6.05 22.02
CA ILE A 79 -4.23 4.64 21.87
C ILE A 79 -2.85 4.52 21.21
N ILE A 80 -2.62 5.24 20.10
CA ILE A 80 -1.31 5.21 19.42
C ILE A 80 -0.23 5.81 20.33
N ARG A 81 -0.53 6.89 21.06
CA ARG A 81 0.41 7.52 21.99
C ARG A 81 0.74 6.58 23.16
N GLU A 82 -0.25 5.94 23.75
CA GLU A 82 -0.08 4.93 24.79
C GLU A 82 0.72 3.74 24.26
N ALA A 83 0.37 3.19 23.10
CA ALA A 83 1.11 2.09 22.45
C ALA A 83 2.56 2.48 22.07
N SER A 84 2.77 3.70 21.57
CA SER A 84 4.10 4.23 21.23
C SER A 84 4.97 4.45 22.47
N GLY A 85 4.37 4.83 23.61
CA GLY A 85 5.04 4.86 24.92
C GLY A 85 5.42 3.47 25.44
N HIS A 86 4.75 2.42 24.95
CA HIS A 86 5.03 1.02 25.25
C HIS A 86 6.02 0.37 24.27
N GLN A 87 6.57 1.09 23.28
CA GLN A 87 7.59 0.54 22.36
C GLN A 87 8.90 0.10 23.05
N ARG A 88 9.08 0.39 24.35
CA ARG A 88 10.17 -0.17 25.18
C ARG A 88 9.80 -1.46 25.93
N LYS A 89 8.53 -1.88 25.91
CA LYS A 89 8.06 -3.10 26.58
C LYS A 89 7.84 -4.19 25.53
N SER A 90 8.29 -5.41 25.83
CA SER A 90 8.05 -6.55 24.96
C SER A 90 6.54 -6.87 24.90
N GLY A 91 6.07 -7.40 23.77
CA GLY A 91 4.64 -7.67 23.56
C GLY A 91 3.98 -8.56 24.61
N SER A 92 4.75 -9.40 25.33
CA SER A 92 4.22 -10.23 26.42
C SER A 92 3.86 -9.43 27.68
N VAL A 93 4.53 -8.30 27.92
CA VAL A 93 4.23 -7.40 29.05
C VAL A 93 2.92 -6.66 28.78
N VAL A 94 2.75 -6.17 27.56
CA VAL A 94 1.52 -5.47 27.13
C VAL A 94 0.31 -6.42 27.21
N ALA A 95 0.44 -7.67 26.75
CA ALA A 95 -0.64 -8.65 26.83
C ALA A 95 -1.07 -8.97 28.26
N LYS A 96 -0.12 -9.07 29.21
CA LYS A 96 -0.42 -9.29 30.64
C LYS A 96 -1.08 -8.09 31.32
N GLU A 97 -0.73 -6.87 30.91
CA GLU A 97 -1.34 -5.64 31.45
C GLU A 97 -2.80 -5.50 30.98
N ILE A 98 -3.11 -5.86 29.73
CA ILE A 98 -4.48 -5.86 29.21
C ILE A 98 -5.34 -6.90 29.93
N ALA A 99 -4.82 -8.11 30.17
CA ALA A 99 -5.55 -9.17 30.87
C ALA A 99 -5.87 -8.84 32.35
N LYS A 100 -5.15 -7.90 32.97
CA LYS A 100 -5.41 -7.43 34.35
C LYS A 100 -6.41 -6.27 34.43
N LYS A 101 -6.72 -5.62 33.31
CA LYS A 101 -7.68 -4.49 33.24
C LYS A 101 -9.10 -4.95 32.88
N GLN A 102 -9.32 -6.24 32.65
CA GLN A 102 -10.63 -6.88 32.61
C GLN A 102 -10.97 -7.44 33.98
#